data_AF-A0A0M3JCT7-F1
#
_entry.id   AF-A0A0M3JCT7-F1
#
_cell.length_a   1.000
_cell.length_b   1.000
_cell.length_c   1.000
_cell.angle_alpha   90.00
_cell.angle_beta   90.00
_cell.angle_gamma   90.00
#
_symmetry.space_group_name_H-M   'P 1'
#
loop_
_entity.id
_entity.type
_entity.pdbx_description
1 polymer ?
#
loop_
_entity_poly.entity_id
_entity_poly.type
_entity_poly.pdbx_seq_one_letter_code
_entity_poly.pdbx_strand_id
1 'polypeptide(L)'
;METVIDIREHDVPYEMRVCIDEKLFVGSWYQVVGRDSNRRPSIKPHPTLIDQPDPVVLAYDIEVTKLPLKFPDSSIDEIMMISYMIDGKGFLIINRQIVSEDIEDFEYTPRPEYKV
;
A
#
# COMPACT_ATOMS: atom_id res chain seq x y z
N MET A 1 -28.66 34.14 -29.92
CA MET A 1 -29.09 32.81 -29.45
C MET A 1 -27.82 32.11 -28.98
N GLU A 2 -27.57 32.08 -27.68
CA GLU A 2 -26.45 31.33 -27.12
C GLU A 2 -26.93 29.91 -26.84
N THR A 3 -26.39 28.93 -27.57
CA THR A 3 -26.84 27.53 -27.51
C THR A 3 -25.73 26.62 -27.02
N VAL A 4 -25.40 26.75 -25.74
CA VAL A 4 -24.73 25.71 -24.94
C VAL A 4 -25.59 25.46 -23.71
N ILE A 5 -26.04 24.22 -23.54
CA ILE A 5 -26.96 23.84 -22.46
C ILE A 5 -26.18 23.46 -21.19
N ASP A 6 -25.16 22.60 -21.31
CA ASP A 6 -24.31 22.15 -20.20
C ASP A 6 -23.10 21.36 -20.73
N ILE A 7 -22.11 21.09 -19.88
CA ILE A 7 -21.00 20.16 -20.11
C ILE A 7 -21.14 18.93 -19.21
N ARG A 8 -20.91 17.73 -19.75
CA ARG A 8 -21.13 16.46 -19.04
C ARG A 8 -19.84 15.68 -18.92
N GLU A 9 -19.71 14.92 -17.82
CA GLU A 9 -18.57 14.02 -17.56
C GLU A 9 -17.19 14.70 -17.65
N HIS A 10 -17.16 16.02 -17.46
CA HIS A 10 -15.96 16.84 -17.54
C HIS A 10 -15.07 16.72 -16.30
N ASP A 11 -15.60 16.10 -15.24
CA ASP A 11 -14.98 15.87 -13.95
C ASP A 11 -14.46 14.43 -13.78
N VAL A 12 -14.57 13.59 -14.82
CA VAL A 12 -14.01 12.23 -14.79
C VAL A 12 -12.49 12.30 -14.88
N PRO A 13 -11.73 11.81 -13.87
CA PRO A 13 -10.29 11.75 -13.93
C PRO A 13 -9.80 10.93 -15.11
N TYR A 14 -8.72 11.39 -15.75
CA TYR A 14 -8.23 10.81 -16.99
C TYR A 14 -7.90 9.32 -16.86
N GLU A 15 -7.24 8.93 -15.77
CA GLU A 15 -6.91 7.55 -15.45
C GLU A 15 -8.16 6.68 -15.28
N MET A 16 -9.23 7.20 -14.66
CA MET A 16 -10.49 6.48 -14.54
C MET A 16 -11.16 6.31 -15.90
N ARG A 17 -11.16 7.36 -16.73
CA ARG A 17 -11.68 7.29 -18.10
C ARG A 17 -10.97 6.19 -18.90
N VAL A 18 -9.63 6.14 -18.85
CA VAL A 18 -8.85 5.09 -19.52
C VAL A 18 -9.21 3.71 -19.01
N CYS A 19 -9.26 3.51 -17.68
CA CYS A 19 -9.61 2.21 -17.10
C CYS A 19 -11.03 1.76 -17.46
N ILE A 20 -12.00 2.68 -17.50
CA ILE A 20 -13.40 2.39 -17.87
C ILE A 20 -13.49 2.02 -19.35
N ASP A 21 -12.95 2.86 -20.24
CA ASP A 21 -13.07 2.68 -21.68
C ASP A 21 -12.32 1.43 -22.16
N GLU A 22 -11.12 1.18 -21.62
CA GLU A 22 -10.27 0.03 -21.96
C GLU A 22 -10.55 -1.22 -21.11
N LYS A 23 -11.47 -1.14 -20.13
CA LYS A 23 -11.86 -2.24 -19.21
C LYS A 23 -10.67 -2.84 -18.45
N LEU A 24 -9.86 -1.95 -17.86
CA LEU A 24 -8.70 -2.30 -17.05
C LEU A 24 -9.06 -2.24 -15.56
N PHE A 25 -8.82 -3.34 -14.86
CA PHE A 25 -9.18 -3.53 -13.45
C PHE A 25 -7.98 -4.09 -12.69
N VAL A 26 -7.66 -3.47 -11.56
CA VAL A 26 -6.65 -3.98 -10.63
C VAL A 26 -7.06 -5.37 -10.15
N GLY A 27 -6.08 -6.26 -9.98
CA GLY A 27 -6.30 -7.65 -9.55
C GLY A 27 -6.62 -8.62 -10.70
N SER A 28 -6.74 -8.14 -11.95
CA SER A 28 -6.86 -9.01 -13.13
C SER A 28 -5.51 -9.24 -13.81
N TRP A 29 -5.36 -10.41 -14.43
CA TRP A 29 -4.18 -10.72 -15.25
C TRP A 29 -4.32 -10.17 -16.67
N TYR A 30 -3.23 -9.60 -17.18
CA TYR A 30 -3.17 -9.05 -18.54
C TYR A 30 -1.92 -9.51 -19.25
N GLN A 31 -2.06 -9.85 -20.53
CA GLN A 31 -0.94 -9.94 -21.45
C GLN A 31 -0.66 -8.56 -22.03
N VAL A 32 0.51 -8.03 -21.71
CA VAL A 32 0.97 -6.72 -22.20
C VAL A 32 2.00 -6.94 -23.30
N VAL A 33 1.73 -6.37 -24.47
CA VAL A 33 2.69 -6.28 -25.56
C VAL A 33 3.08 -4.82 -25.72
N GLY A 34 4.29 -4.49 -25.29
CA GLY A 34 4.87 -3.15 -25.40
C GLY A 34 5.04 -2.71 -26.87
N ARG A 35 5.30 -1.41 -27.09
CA ARG A 35 5.60 -0.86 -28.43
C ARG A 35 6.65 0.26 -28.35
N ASP A 36 7.26 0.57 -29.51
CA ASP A 36 8.18 1.70 -29.69
C ASP A 36 7.50 3.06 -29.40
N SER A 37 8.33 4.11 -29.36
CA SER A 37 7.99 5.53 -29.19
C SER A 37 6.64 6.03 -29.75
N ASN A 38 6.10 5.47 -30.82
CA ASN A 38 4.95 6.04 -31.55
C ASN A 38 3.65 5.20 -31.52
N ARG A 39 3.53 4.17 -30.67
CA ARG A 39 2.28 3.39 -30.60
C ARG A 39 1.84 3.04 -29.18
N ARG A 40 0.51 3.06 -28.96
CA ARG A 40 -0.14 2.60 -27.73
C ARG A 40 0.16 1.11 -27.45
N PRO A 41 0.43 0.72 -26.19
CA PRO A 41 0.64 -0.67 -25.82
C PRO A 41 -0.64 -1.49 -26.05
N SER A 42 -0.48 -2.78 -26.39
CA SER A 42 -1.61 -3.70 -26.46
C SER A 42 -1.75 -4.42 -25.12
N ILE A 43 -2.85 -4.20 -24.42
CA ILE A 43 -3.17 -4.84 -23.15
C ILE A 43 -4.40 -5.71 -23.36
N LYS A 44 -4.29 -7.02 -23.15
CA LYS A 44 -5.39 -7.98 -23.32
C LYS A 44 -5.60 -8.78 -22.04
N PRO A 45 -6.85 -8.98 -21.58
CA PRO A 45 -7.11 -9.86 -20.43
C PRO A 45 -6.53 -11.26 -20.66
N HIS A 46 -6.01 -11.86 -19.60
CA HIS A 46 -5.48 -13.23 -19.61
C HIS A 46 -6.41 -14.15 -18.80
N PRO A 47 -7.56 -14.58 -19.37
CA PRO A 47 -8.67 -15.18 -18.62
C PRO A 47 -8.36 -16.54 -18.00
N THR A 48 -7.26 -17.19 -18.39
CA THR A 48 -6.87 -18.50 -17.83
C THR A 48 -6.02 -18.38 -16.56
N LEU A 49 -5.54 -17.18 -16.22
CA LEU A 49 -4.87 -16.93 -14.94
C LEU A 49 -5.92 -16.37 -13.98
N ILE A 50 -6.30 -17.19 -13.01
CA ILE A 50 -7.40 -16.91 -12.08
C ILE A 50 -6.86 -16.58 -10.69
N ASP A 51 -5.86 -17.35 -10.24
CA ASP A 51 -5.25 -17.17 -8.93
C ASP A 51 -4.57 -15.81 -8.85
N GLN A 52 -4.79 -15.12 -7.73
CA GLN A 52 -4.15 -13.84 -7.48
C GLN A 52 -2.64 -14.06 -7.31
N PRO A 53 -1.80 -13.11 -7.74
CA PRO A 53 -0.39 -13.16 -7.36
C PRO A 53 -0.27 -13.02 -5.84
N ASP A 54 0.77 -13.60 -5.27
CA ASP A 54 1.16 -13.38 -3.87
C ASP A 54 2.13 -12.18 -3.81
N PRO A 55 1.66 -10.95 -3.55
CA PRO A 55 2.55 -9.82 -3.36
C PRO A 55 3.33 -9.98 -2.06
N VAL A 56 4.54 -9.42 -2.01
CA VAL A 56 5.23 -9.21 -0.74
C VAL A 56 4.45 -8.15 0.04
N VAL A 57 3.96 -8.51 1.24
CA VAL A 57 3.19 -7.61 2.09
C VAL A 57 4.03 -7.20 3.29
N LEU A 58 4.22 -5.89 3.44
CA LEU A 58 4.80 -5.28 4.64
C LEU A 58 3.72 -4.51 5.38
N ALA A 59 3.46 -4.89 6.63
CA ALA A 59 2.64 -4.13 7.56
C ALA A 59 3.53 -3.62 8.70
N TYR A 60 3.35 -2.37 9.12
CA TYR A 60 4.14 -1.77 10.18
C TYR A 60 3.28 -0.97 11.14
N ASP A 61 3.78 -0.81 12.36
CA ASP A 61 3.22 0.06 13.38
C ASP A 61 4.35 0.72 14.17
N ILE A 62 4.14 1.96 14.61
CA ILE A 62 5.17 2.74 15.30
C ILE A 62 4.71 3.14 16.69
N GLU A 63 5.68 3.17 17.60
CA GLU A 63 5.50 3.71 18.95
C GLU A 63 6.35 4.96 19.09
N VAL A 64 5.78 5.99 19.71
CA VAL A 64 6.38 7.31 19.85
C VAL A 64 6.33 7.79 21.30
N THR A 65 7.26 8.66 21.67
CA THR A 65 7.11 9.40 22.93
C THR A 65 5.90 10.32 22.85
N LYS A 66 5.38 10.71 24.02
CA LYS A 66 4.37 11.76 24.10
C LYS A 66 4.36 12.39 25.48
N LEU A 67 3.93 13.64 25.54
CA LEU A 67 3.66 14.30 26.81
C LEU A 67 2.45 13.66 27.55
N PRO A 68 2.45 13.67 28.89
CA PRO A 68 1.30 13.23 29.68
C PRO A 68 0.03 13.99 29.30
N LEU A 69 -1.08 13.24 29.12
CA LEU A 69 -2.40 13.78 28.77
C LEU A 69 -2.47 14.58 27.45
N LYS A 70 -1.46 14.46 26.58
CA LYS A 70 -1.46 15.04 25.23
C LYS A 70 -1.34 13.97 24.15
N PHE A 71 -1.71 14.35 22.93
CA PHE A 71 -1.35 13.61 21.72
C PHE A 71 0.15 13.78 21.40
N PRO A 72 0.75 12.83 20.67
CA PRO A 72 2.10 12.99 20.14
C PRO A 72 2.21 14.20 19.21
N ASP A 73 3.35 14.89 19.25
CA ASP A 73 3.69 16.01 18.37
C ASP A 73 5.02 15.72 17.68
N SER A 74 4.99 15.55 16.35
CA SER A 74 6.15 15.15 15.56
C SER A 74 7.30 16.16 15.52
N SER A 75 7.11 17.38 16.05
CA SER A 75 8.18 18.37 16.18
C SER A 75 9.04 18.20 17.43
N ILE A 76 8.53 17.51 18.46
CA ILE A 76 9.19 17.36 19.76
C ILE A 76 9.27 15.92 20.26
N ASP A 77 8.39 15.04 19.79
CA ASP A 77 8.34 13.64 20.15
C ASP A 77 9.15 12.81 19.16
N GLU A 78 9.76 11.73 19.67
CA GLU A 78 10.63 10.85 18.91
C GLU A 78 10.02 9.46 18.76
N ILE A 79 10.34 8.79 17.65
CA ILE A 79 9.99 7.38 17.46
C ILE A 79 10.86 6.53 18.40
N MET A 80 10.20 5.72 19.22
CA MET A 80 10.88 4.79 20.14
C MET A 80 10.97 3.37 19.57
N MET A 81 9.97 2.92 18.80
CA MET A 81 9.96 1.60 18.19
C MET A 81 9.27 1.61 16.82
N ILE A 82 9.73 0.75 15.91
CA ILE A 82 9.02 0.42 14.66
C ILE A 82 8.91 -1.10 14.60
N SER A 83 7.69 -1.61 14.73
CA SER A 83 7.40 -3.01 14.51
C SER A 83 6.93 -3.21 13.07
N TYR A 84 7.39 -4.26 12.40
CA TYR A 84 6.88 -4.59 11.07
C TYR A 84 6.93 -6.09 10.78
N MET A 85 6.02 -6.53 9.92
CA MET A 85 5.88 -7.89 9.45
C MET A 85 6.09 -7.90 7.94
N ILE A 86 6.99 -8.73 7.42
CA ILE A 86 7.18 -8.97 5.99
C ILE A 86 6.90 -10.43 5.70
N ASP A 87 5.85 -10.72 4.92
CA ASP A 87 5.41 -12.08 4.59
C ASP A 87 5.38 -12.99 5.82
N GLY A 88 4.86 -12.45 6.93
CA GLY A 88 4.71 -13.15 8.19
C GLY A 88 5.95 -13.25 9.09
N LYS A 89 7.10 -12.73 8.64
CA LYS A 89 8.30 -12.59 9.48
C LYS A 89 8.27 -11.26 10.23
N GLY A 90 8.33 -11.32 11.55
CA GLY A 90 8.35 -10.15 12.42
C GLY A 90 9.73 -9.56 12.62
N PHE A 91 9.79 -8.24 12.68
CA PHE A 91 10.97 -7.44 12.94
C PHE A 91 10.62 -6.29 13.89
N LEU A 92 11.58 -5.92 14.72
CA LEU A 92 11.44 -4.80 15.66
C LEU A 92 12.70 -3.94 15.61
N ILE A 93 12.54 -2.67 15.22
CA ILE A 93 13.60 -1.66 15.29
C ILE A 93 13.38 -0.83 16.54
N ILE A 94 14.46 -0.59 17.28
CA ILE A 94 14.41 0.05 18.60
C ILE A 94 15.36 1.24 18.64
N ASN A 95 14.86 2.38 19.12
CA ASN A 95 15.68 3.54 19.41
C ASN A 95 16.28 3.42 20.83
N ARG A 96 17.57 3.08 20.90
CA ARG A 96 18.34 2.93 22.15
C ARG A 96 18.62 4.24 22.90
N GLN A 97 18.32 5.40 22.31
CA GLN A 97 18.38 6.68 23.03
C GLN A 97 17.20 6.84 23.99
N ILE A 98 16.09 6.12 23.75
CA ILE A 98 14.84 6.22 24.51
C ILE A 98 14.59 4.94 25.32
N VAL A 99 14.69 3.79 24.67
CA VAL A 99 14.59 2.49 25.34
C VAL A 99 15.89 2.26 26.11
N SER A 100 15.82 1.85 27.39
CA SER A 100 16.97 1.78 28.29
C SER A 100 17.78 0.48 28.19
N GLU A 101 17.17 -0.62 27.76
CA GLU A 101 17.81 -1.93 27.63
C GLU A 101 17.71 -2.50 26.20
N ASP A 102 18.65 -3.38 25.84
CA ASP A 102 18.57 -4.13 24.59
C ASP A 102 17.42 -5.15 24.71
N ILE A 103 16.67 -5.35 23.63
CA ILE A 103 15.58 -6.32 23.59
C ILE A 103 16.06 -7.50 22.74
N GLU A 104 16.09 -8.67 23.35
CA GLU A 104 16.40 -9.94 22.68
C GLU A 104 15.24 -10.41 21.80
N ASP A 105 15.53 -11.29 20.84
CA ASP A 105 14.51 -11.92 20.00
C ASP A 105 13.50 -12.70 20.86
N PHE A 106 12.20 -12.54 20.55
CA PHE A 106 11.11 -13.22 21.25
C PHE A 106 9.99 -13.65 20.29
N GLU A 107 9.11 -14.55 20.75
CA GLU A 107 7.93 -14.99 20.00
C GLU A 107 6.65 -14.40 20.59
N TYR A 108 5.79 -13.86 19.72
CA TYR A 108 4.43 -13.47 20.06
C TYR A 108 3.44 -14.05 19.04
N THR A 109 2.73 -15.11 19.46
CA THR A 109 1.72 -15.79 18.66
C THR A 109 0.40 -15.80 19.43
N PRO A 110 -0.48 -14.78 19.27
CA PRO A 110 -1.67 -14.64 20.11
C PRO A 110 -2.74 -15.70 19.85
N ARG A 111 -2.74 -16.28 18.64
CA ARG A 111 -3.58 -17.42 18.27
C ARG A 111 -2.85 -18.33 17.28
N PRO A 112 -3.16 -19.64 17.23
CA PRO A 112 -2.49 -20.59 16.34
C PRO A 112 -2.56 -20.22 14.85
N GLU A 113 -3.66 -19.60 14.39
CA GLU A 113 -3.83 -19.17 13.00
C GLU A 113 -2.90 -18.01 12.57
N TYR A 114 -2.29 -17.31 13.52
CA TYR A 114 -1.30 -16.25 13.25
C TYR A 114 0.14 -16.77 13.30
N LYS A 115 0.31 -18.08 13.47
CA LYS A 115 1.60 -18.72 13.34
C LYS A 115 1.91 -18.84 11.85
N VAL A 116 2.98 -18.16 11.42
CA VAL A 116 3.51 -18.26 10.06
C VAL A 116 4.58 -19.33 10.00
#